data_AF-A0A932LIU5-F1
#
_entry.id   AF-A0A932LIU5-F1
#
_cell.length_a   1.000
_cell.length_b   1.000
_cell.length_c   1.000
_cell.angle_alpha   90.00
_cell.angle_beta   90.00
_cell.angle_gamma   90.00
#
_symmetry.space_group_name_H-M   'P 1'
#
loop_
_entity.id
_entity.type
_entity.pdbx_description
1 polymer ?
#
loop_
_entity_poly.entity_id
_entity_poly.type
_entity_poly.pdbx_seq_one_letter_code
_entity_poly.pdbx_strand_id
1 'polypeptide(L)' 'MTTPATYVKVRQAAEILGVVPNTVRAWGAAGKIPEYRHPLNGYRLYKRRDLEQVVRRLERSLVNRAVKARKS' A
#
# COMPACT_ATOMS: atom_id res chain seq x y z
N MET A 1 8.64 -14.04 -15.91
CA MET A 1 9.68 -13.07 -15.49
C MET A 1 9.29 -12.51 -14.12
N THR A 2 9.95 -12.94 -13.04
CA THR A 2 9.65 -12.49 -11.67
C THR A 2 10.47 -11.24 -11.39
N THR A 3 9.83 -10.07 -11.40
CA THR A 3 10.49 -8.80 -11.01
C THR A 3 11.06 -8.96 -9.60
N PRO A 4 12.30 -8.54 -9.32
CA PRO A 4 12.85 -8.60 -7.98
C PRO A 4 11.92 -7.83 -7.03
N ALA A 5 11.62 -8.42 -5.88
CA ALA A 5 10.79 -7.79 -4.86
C ALA A 5 11.55 -6.62 -4.24
N THR A 6 11.48 -5.44 -4.88
CA THR A 6 12.08 -4.22 -4.35
C THR A 6 11.32 -3.81 -3.10
N TYR A 7 11.96 -4.00 -1.95
CA TYR A 7 11.47 -3.48 -0.68
C TYR A 7 11.74 -1.97 -0.61
N VAL A 8 10.76 -1.23 -0.11
CA VAL A 8 10.82 0.21 0.08
C VAL A 8 10.55 0.55 1.55
N LYS A 9 11.13 1.67 1.99
CA LYS A 9 10.91 2.20 3.35
C LYS A 9 9.58 2.96 3.41
N VAL A 10 9.12 3.27 4.63
CA VAL A 10 7.87 4.01 4.89
C VAL A 10 7.73 5.29 4.03
N ARG A 11 8.81 6.08 3.87
CA ARG A 11 8.77 7.33 3.08
C ARG A 11 8.45 7.07 1.60
N GLN A 12 9.18 6.15 0.98
CA GLN A 12 8.94 5.74 -0.41
C GLN A 12 7.56 5.08 -0.59
N ALA A 13 7.11 4.30 0.39
CA ALA A 13 5.76 3.74 0.37
C ALA A 13 4.69 4.83 0.42
N ALA A 14 4.93 5.91 1.17
CA ALA A 14 4.05 7.06 1.28
C ALA A 14 3.94 7.81 -0.06
N GLU A 15 5.08 8.01 -0.74
CA GLU A 15 5.14 8.58 -2.09
C GLU A 15 4.37 7.74 -3.11
N ILE A 16 4.54 6.40 -3.08
CA ILE A 16 3.82 5.48 -3.98
C ILE A 16 2.31 5.50 -3.74
N LEU A 17 1.89 5.57 -2.48
CA LEU A 17 0.48 5.57 -2.09
C LEU A 17 -0.18 6.96 -2.15
N GLY A 18 0.60 8.04 -2.33
CA GLY A 18 0.09 9.41 -2.28
C GLY A 18 -0.44 9.84 -0.90
N VAL A 19 0.13 9.30 0.19
CA VAL A 19 -0.29 9.61 1.57
C VAL A 19 0.90 10.06 2.41
N VAL A 20 0.64 10.54 3.63
CA VAL A 20 1.72 10.88 4.56
C VAL A 20 2.33 9.62 5.21
N PRO A 21 3.63 9.62 5.58
CA PRO A 21 4.30 8.46 6.19
C PRO A 21 3.61 7.89 7.44
N ASN A 22 2.93 8.73 8.22
CA ASN A 22 2.20 8.27 9.40
C ASN A 22 1.01 7.37 9.02
N THR A 23 0.32 7.70 7.93
CA THR A 23 -0.79 6.91 7.39
C THR A 23 -0.31 5.53 6.96
N VAL A 24 0.86 5.44 6.32
CA VAL A 24 1.47 4.15 5.95
C VAL A 24 1.71 3.27 7.19
N ARG A 25 2.27 3.84 8.27
CA ARG A 25 2.48 3.09 9.52
C ARG A 25 1.17 2.62 10.15
N ALA A 26 0.17 3.50 10.17
CA ALA A 26 -1.16 3.17 10.69
C ALA A 26 -1.82 2.06 9.86
N TRP A 27 -1.70 2.11 8.52
CA TRP A 27 -2.23 1.08 7.64
C TRP A 27 -1.50 -0.26 7.77
N GLY A 28 -0.17 -0.24 7.91
CA GLY A 28 0.61 -1.44 8.18
C GLY A 28 0.21 -2.08 9.52
N ALA A 29 0.13 -1.28 10.58
CA ALA A 29 -0.32 -1.75 11.90
C ALA A 29 -1.77 -2.28 11.89
N ALA A 30 -2.63 -1.70 11.07
CA ALA A 30 -4.02 -2.15 10.89
C ALA A 30 -4.17 -3.33 9.91
N GLY A 31 -3.07 -3.86 9.34
CA GLY A 31 -3.09 -4.96 8.37
C GLY A 31 -3.71 -4.61 7.00
N LYS A 32 -3.90 -3.32 6.72
CA LYS A 32 -4.47 -2.84 5.44
C LYS A 32 -3.48 -2.93 4.28
N ILE A 33 -2.19 -2.85 4.58
CA ILE A 33 -1.10 -3.05 3.63
C ILE A 33 -0.12 -4.09 4.20
N PRO A 34 0.46 -4.97 3.36
CA PRO A 34 1.46 -5.92 3.82
C PRO A 34 2.71 -5.21 4.35
N GLU A 35 2.97 -5.40 5.63
CA GLU A 35 4.17 -4.91 6.30
C GLU A 35 5.15 -6.06 6.53
N TYR A 36 6.41 -5.83 6.18
CA TYR A 36 7.52 -6.74 6.47
C TYR A 36 8.45 -6.08 7.47
N ARG A 37 9.04 -6.88 8.36
CA ARG A 37 10.04 -6.39 9.31
C ARG A 37 11.40 -6.95 8.94
N HIS A 38 12.40 -6.10 8.92
CA HIS A 38 13.77 -6.52 8.69
C HIS A 38 14.25 -7.37 9.90
N PRO A 39 14.79 -8.57 9.67
CA PRO A 39 15.03 -9.56 10.74
C PRO A 39 16.03 -9.08 11.80
N LEU A 40 17.00 -8.24 11.42
CA LEU A 40 18.08 -7.80 12.31
C LEU A 40 17.79 -6.53 13.10
N ASN A 41 16.86 -5.68 12.66
CA ASN A 41 16.67 -4.33 13.25
C ASN A 41 15.21 -3.88 13.33
N GLY A 42 14.25 -4.73 12.92
CA GLY A 42 12.83 -4.46 13.07
C GLY A 42 12.27 -3.32 12.21
N TYR A 43 13.06 -2.74 11.29
CA TYR A 43 12.56 -1.67 10.43
C TYR A 43 11.41 -2.17 9.55
N ARG A 44 10.41 -1.30 9.39
CA ARG A 44 9.24 -1.53 8.53
C ARG A 44 9.63 -1.38 7.07
N LEU A 45 9.40 -2.44 6.31
CA LEU A 45 9.64 -2.55 4.88
C LEU A 45 8.34 -2.94 4.17
N TYR A 46 8.18 -2.46 2.95
CA TYR A 46 7.01 -2.72 2.12
C TYR A 46 7.48 -3.19 0.75
N LYS A 47 6.89 -4.26 0.21
CA LYS A 47 7.17 -4.63 -1.19
C LYS A 47 6.48 -3.64 -2.11
N ARG A 48 7.21 -3.06 -3.06
CA ARG A 48 6.64 -2.14 -4.06
C ARG A 48 5.41 -2.74 -4.75
N ARG A 49 5.50 -4.00 -5.17
CA ARG A 49 4.39 -4.72 -5.83
C ARG A 49 3.13 -4.84 -4.97
N ASP A 50 3.28 -4.94 -3.65
CA ASP A 50 2.12 -5.04 -2.75
C ASP A 50 1.42 -3.68 -2.65
N LEU A 51 2.20 -2.59 -2.59
CA LEU A 51 1.67 -1.23 -2.60
C LEU A 51 0.94 -0.91 -3.90
N GLU A 52 1.52 -1.27 -5.06
CA GLU A 52 0.87 -1.10 -6.37
C GLU A 52 -0.47 -1.84 -6.46
N GLN A 53 -0.57 -3.05 -5.88
CA GLN A 53 -1.83 -3.79 -5.81
C GLN A 53 -2.86 -3.08 -4.93
N VAL A 54 -2.44 -2.47 -3.82
CA VAL A 54 -3.31 -1.68 -2.95
C VAL A 54 -3.88 -0.49 -3.72
N VAL A 55 -3.04 0.26 -4.46
CA VAL A 55 -3.50 1.40 -5.28
C VAL A 55 -4.56 0.95 -6.28
N ARG A 56 -4.29 -0.12 -7.05
CA ARG A 56 -5.25 -0.66 -8.03
C ARG A 56 -6.58 -1.08 -7.39
N ARG A 57 -6.53 -1.67 -6.19
CA ARG A 57 -7.74 -2.05 -5.44
C ARG A 57 -8.54 -0.83 -5.00
N LEU A 58 -7.85 0.21 -4.52
CA LEU A 58 -8.48 1.47 -4.11
C LEU A 58 -9.16 2.16 -5.30
N GLU A 59 -8.46 2.30 -6.42
CA GLU A 59 -9.01 2.87 -7.66
C GLU A 59 -10.27 2.13 -8.12
N ARG A 60 -10.20 0.79 -8.18
CA ARG A 60 -11.37 -0.04 -8.54
C ARG A 60 -12.52 0.16 -7.55
N SER A 61 -12.24 0.24 -6.26
CA SER A 61 -13.28 0.49 -5.25
C SER A 61 -13.95 1.85 -5.43
N LEU A 62 -13.20 2.88 -5.80
CA LEU A 62 -13.75 4.22 -6.06
C LEU A 62 -14.65 4.22 -7.29
N VAL A 63 -14.22 3.56 -8.38
CA VAL A 63 -15.03 3.39 -9.60
C VAL A 63 -16.33 2.65 -9.28
N ASN A 64 -16.26 1.55 -8.55
CA ASN A 64 -17.45 0.77 -8.17
C ASN A 64 -18.46 1.59 -7.35
N ARG A 65 -17.98 2.44 -6.43
CA ARG A 65 -18.84 3.34 -5.65
C ARG A 65 -19.51 4.39 -6.54
N ALA A 66 -18.77 5.01 -7.46
CA ALA A 66 -19.32 6.00 -8.38
C ALA A 66 -20.40 5.41 -9.30
N VAL A 67 -20.18 4.19 -9.82
CA VAL A 67 -21.16 3.47 -10.63
C VAL A 67 -22.43 3.17 -9.83
N LYS A 68 -22.30 2.75 -8.57
CA LYS A 68 -23.45 2.50 -7.69
C LYS A 68 -24.26 3.77 -7.41
N ALA A 69 -23.59 4.89 -7.17
CA ALA A 69 -24.24 6.18 -6.90
C ALA A 69 -25.06 6.71 -8.09
N ARG A 70 -24.63 6.45 -9.33
CA ARG A 70 -25.35 6.88 -10.55
C ARG A 70 -26.59 6.05 -10.89
N LYS A 71 -26.72 4.85 -10.33
CA LYS A 71 -27.85 3.94 -10.58
C LYS A 71 -28.91 3.97 -9.47
N SER A 72 -28.72 4.84 -8.47
CA SER A 72 -29.61 5.00 -7.31
C SER A 72 -30.44 6.27 -7.41
#